data_AF-A0A4P6MFZ8-F1
#
_entry.id   AF-A0A4P6MFZ8-F1
#
_cell.length_a   1.000
_cell.length_b   1.000
_cell.length_c   1.000
_cell.angle_alpha   90.00
_cell.angle_beta   90.00
_cell.angle_gamma   90.00
#
_symmetry.space_group_name_H-M   'P 1'
#
loop_
_entity.id
_entity.type
_entity.pdbx_description
1 polymer ?
#
loop_
_entity_poly.entity_id
_entity_poly.type
_entity_poly.pdbx_seq_one_letter_code
_entity_poly.pdbx_strand_id
1 'polypeptide(L)'
;MSTRIPKAWETTWAQEDIKAERDRPADIFRYSEEEQARLNAIRDGAANPEACSDEIVPAPARGALSAFREGYWHEKDGKTEWREVPYRSGCPGRTRDIFDTMTDQAMRRGGKAPFTTAQVGAARDYRALHERVQSAGIRCSRAFDLQAGGHGNADFMEAYATDTRRLAMFHDAIGDGVAKDTKRKVPAMEGTVKVGRVQLRQIGRELITARRLVDDVCIRERALSEVLRAHGWRATGKNRSSLKAALCAALGRMQGI
;
A
#
# COMPACT_ATOMS: atom_id res chain seq x y z
N MET A 1 -48.03 40.39 46.01
CA MET A 1 -46.75 39.88 46.53
C MET A 1 -46.23 38.83 45.57
N SER A 2 -45.18 39.12 44.80
CA SER A 2 -44.58 38.18 43.84
C SER A 2 -43.21 37.78 44.37
N THR A 3 -43.11 36.57 44.92
CA THR A 3 -41.85 35.96 45.36
C THR A 3 -41.10 35.45 44.13
N ARG A 4 -40.15 36.24 43.62
CA ARG A 4 -39.15 35.74 42.67
C ARG A 4 -38.25 34.76 43.40
N ILE A 5 -38.35 33.49 43.03
CA ILE A 5 -37.34 32.48 43.35
C ILE A 5 -36.10 32.86 42.53
N PRO A 6 -34.95 33.15 43.15
CA PRO A 6 -33.73 33.47 42.42
C PRO A 6 -33.34 32.28 41.55
N LYS A 7 -32.94 32.56 40.30
CA LYS A 7 -32.53 31.49 39.38
C LYS A 7 -31.21 30.91 39.89
N ALA A 8 -31.05 29.58 39.85
CA ALA A 8 -29.94 28.83 40.46
C ALA A 8 -28.50 29.27 40.06
N TRP A 9 -28.34 30.17 39.08
CA TRP A 9 -27.06 30.75 38.68
C TRP A 9 -26.69 32.05 39.41
N GLU A 10 -27.60 32.61 40.23
CA GLU A 10 -27.38 33.84 41.02
C GLU A 10 -26.72 33.57 42.40
N THR A 11 -26.57 32.30 42.80
CA THR A 11 -25.80 31.92 43.98
C THR A 11 -24.31 31.89 43.65
N THR A 12 -23.53 32.74 44.34
CA THR A 12 -22.08 32.90 44.19
C THR A 12 -21.29 31.59 44.21
N TRP A 13 -21.75 30.61 44.99
CA TRP A 13 -21.17 29.26 45.07
C TRP A 13 -21.17 28.51 43.73
N ALA A 14 -22.22 28.66 42.91
CA ALA A 14 -22.29 28.02 41.60
C ALA A 14 -21.33 28.65 40.57
N GLN A 15 -21.07 29.96 40.70
CA GLN A 15 -20.08 30.65 39.87
C GLN A 15 -18.65 30.29 40.28
N GLU A 16 -18.40 30.12 41.59
CA GLU A 16 -17.13 29.67 42.13
C GLU A 16 -16.81 28.23 41.72
N ASP A 17 -17.80 27.33 41.76
CA ASP A 17 -17.62 25.94 41.30
C ASP A 17 -17.36 25.86 39.79
N ILE A 18 -18.10 26.63 38.97
CA ILE A 18 -17.86 26.69 37.52
C ILE A 18 -16.46 27.25 37.23
N LYS A 19 -16.02 28.28 37.98
CA LYS A 19 -14.69 28.86 37.84
C LYS A 19 -13.61 27.88 38.28
N ALA A 20 -13.82 27.16 39.39
CA ALA A 20 -12.90 26.14 39.88
C ALA A 20 -12.78 24.93 38.94
N GLU A 21 -13.87 24.53 38.28
CA GLU A 21 -13.85 23.47 37.26
C GLU A 21 -13.13 23.94 35.97
N ARG A 22 -13.28 25.23 35.61
CA ARG A 22 -12.62 25.83 34.44
C ARG A 22 -11.12 26.07 34.67
N ASP A 23 -10.74 26.38 35.90
CA ASP A 23 -9.36 26.59 36.33
C ASP A 23 -8.71 25.29 36.82
N ARG A 24 -9.46 24.18 36.90
CA ARG A 24 -8.91 22.85 37.19
C ARG A 24 -7.94 22.52 36.06
N PRO A 25 -6.64 22.30 36.35
CA PRO A 25 -5.70 21.90 35.31
C PRO A 25 -6.24 20.61 34.72
N ALA A 26 -6.41 20.56 33.40
CA ALA A 26 -6.75 19.32 32.73
C ALA A 26 -5.79 18.25 33.27
N ASP A 27 -6.31 17.13 33.76
CA ASP A 27 -5.48 15.97 34.04
C ASP A 27 -4.81 15.61 32.72
N ILE A 28 -3.62 16.14 32.50
CA ILE A 28 -2.84 15.86 31.30
C ILE A 28 -2.54 14.38 31.45
N PHE A 29 -3.24 13.57 30.66
CA PHE A 29 -3.00 12.15 30.55
C PHE A 29 -1.56 11.96 30.08
N ARG A 30 -0.64 11.90 31.03
CA ARG A 30 0.78 11.69 30.77
C ARG A 30 0.93 10.22 30.43
N TYR A 31 1.02 9.95 29.14
CA TYR A 31 1.51 8.66 28.66
C TYR A 31 2.85 8.34 29.32
N SER A 32 3.09 7.07 29.62
CA SER A 32 4.41 6.60 30.07
C SER A 32 5.48 6.99 29.04
N GLU A 33 6.74 7.08 29.46
CA GLU A 33 7.85 7.41 28.55
C GLU A 33 7.91 6.44 27.36
N GLU A 34 7.62 5.16 27.58
CA GLU A 34 7.54 4.15 26.52
C GLU A 34 6.43 4.43 25.50
N GLU A 35 5.24 4.80 25.96
CA GLU A 35 4.12 5.11 25.07
C GLU A 35 4.36 6.44 24.34
N GLN A 36 4.99 7.43 24.99
CA GLN A 36 5.43 8.64 24.31
C GLN A 36 6.46 8.35 23.22
N ALA A 37 7.45 7.50 23.50
CA ALA A 37 8.44 7.09 22.50
C ALA A 37 7.80 6.37 21.31
N ARG A 38 6.81 5.51 21.57
CA ARG A 38 6.03 4.81 20.53
C ARG A 38 5.21 5.79 19.68
N LEU A 39 4.51 6.74 20.31
CA LEU A 39 3.73 7.77 19.60
C LEU A 39 4.63 8.69 18.76
N ASN A 40 5.80 9.06 19.28
CA ASN A 40 6.79 9.84 18.53
C ASN A 40 7.32 9.06 17.33
N ALA A 41 7.65 7.77 17.48
CA ALA A 41 8.06 6.94 16.36
C ALA A 41 6.99 6.82 15.26
N ILE A 42 5.71 6.76 15.65
CA ILE A 42 4.57 6.78 14.70
C ILE A 42 4.49 8.14 13.98
N ARG A 43 4.64 9.24 14.71
CA ARG A 43 4.62 10.60 14.16
C ARG A 43 5.77 10.84 13.20
N ASP A 44 6.98 10.41 13.57
CA ASP A 44 8.19 10.55 12.76
C ASP A 44 8.10 9.70 11.48
N GLY A 45 7.53 8.49 11.58
CA GLY A 45 7.26 7.65 10.41
C GLY A 45 6.23 8.24 9.43
N ALA A 46 5.40 9.18 9.90
CA ALA A 46 4.39 9.89 9.13
C ALA A 46 4.82 11.28 8.65
N ALA A 47 6.04 11.70 8.96
CA ALA A 47 6.58 12.96 8.51
C ALA A 47 6.68 13.00 6.98
N ASN A 48 6.34 14.14 6.39
CA ASN A 48 6.45 14.31 4.96
C ASN A 48 7.92 14.42 4.54
N PRO A 49 8.30 13.85 3.38
CA PRO A 49 9.58 14.14 2.76
C PRO A 49 9.75 15.65 2.52
N GLU A 50 10.98 16.16 2.63
CA GLU A 50 11.31 17.59 2.38
C GLU A 50 10.91 18.07 0.98
N ALA A 51 10.85 17.17 -0.01
CA ALA A 51 10.45 17.51 -1.37
C ALA A 51 8.92 17.67 -1.54
N CYS A 52 8.12 17.22 -0.57
CA CYS A 52 6.66 17.36 -0.59
C CYS A 52 6.25 18.77 -0.14
N SER A 53 5.08 19.24 -0.60
CA SER A 53 4.50 20.52 -0.15
C SER A 53 4.23 20.53 1.36
N ASP A 54 4.52 21.67 2.00
CA ASP A 54 4.23 21.96 3.42
C ASP A 54 2.72 22.00 3.72
N GLU A 55 1.87 22.12 2.71
CA GLU A 55 0.40 22.09 2.85
C GLU A 55 -0.12 20.69 3.23
N ILE A 56 0.67 19.64 2.98
CA ILE A 56 0.28 18.27 3.30
C ILE A 56 0.37 18.09 4.83
N VAL A 57 -0.75 17.96 5.52
CA VAL A 57 -0.73 17.68 6.96
C VAL A 57 -0.20 16.26 7.21
N PRO A 58 0.84 16.06 8.05
CA PRO A 58 1.33 14.73 8.40
C PRO A 58 0.22 13.95 9.10
N ALA A 59 -0.12 12.78 8.57
CA ALA A 59 -1.25 11.98 9.03
C ALA A 59 -0.81 10.53 9.24
N PRO A 60 -0.61 10.06 10.49
CA PRO A 60 -0.08 8.73 10.77
C PRO A 60 -0.84 7.57 10.12
N ALA A 61 -2.17 7.66 10.06
CA ALA A 61 -3.02 6.62 9.48
C ALA A 61 -2.80 6.44 7.96
N ARG A 62 -2.26 7.45 7.25
CA ARG A 62 -1.97 7.39 5.81
C ARG A 62 -0.69 6.61 5.49
N GLY A 63 0.17 6.41 6.49
CA GLY A 63 1.50 5.84 6.30
C GLY A 63 2.51 6.84 5.72
N ALA A 64 3.72 6.36 5.44
CA ALA A 64 4.80 7.19 4.93
C ALA A 64 4.51 7.68 3.51
N LEU A 65 4.91 8.92 3.20
CA LEU A 65 4.78 9.50 1.87
C LEU A 65 6.08 9.40 1.06
N SER A 66 5.92 9.41 -0.26
CA SER A 66 6.97 9.56 -1.25
C SER A 66 6.62 10.73 -2.16
N ALA A 67 7.58 11.59 -2.47
CA ALA A 67 7.37 12.73 -3.35
C ALA A 67 7.03 12.24 -4.76
N PHE A 68 5.94 12.76 -5.33
CA PHE A 68 5.50 12.50 -6.68
C PHE A 68 5.69 13.76 -7.51
N ARG A 69 6.46 13.65 -8.60
CA ARG A 69 6.74 14.78 -9.48
C ARG A 69 5.79 14.72 -10.66
N GLU A 70 4.80 15.60 -10.63
CA GLU A 70 3.93 15.82 -11.78
C GLU A 70 4.70 16.60 -12.85
N GLY A 71 4.52 16.22 -14.10
CA GLY A 71 5.11 16.94 -15.21
C GLY A 71 4.40 16.60 -16.51
N TYR A 72 4.53 17.48 -17.48
CA TYR A 72 3.97 17.28 -18.81
C TYR A 72 5.07 17.42 -19.85
N TRP A 73 4.86 16.71 -20.96
CA TRP A 73 5.65 16.91 -22.15
C TRP A 73 5.16 18.18 -22.83
N HIS A 74 6.07 19.11 -23.06
CA HIS A 74 5.79 20.33 -23.82
C HIS A 74 6.70 20.38 -25.03
N GLU A 75 6.14 20.76 -26.17
CA GLU A 75 6.92 21.05 -27.36
C GLU A 75 7.39 22.50 -27.30
N LYS A 76 8.70 22.69 -27.39
CA LYS A 76 9.32 23.99 -27.55
C LYS A 76 10.36 23.89 -28.66
N ASP A 77 10.25 24.77 -29.66
CA ASP A 77 11.19 24.85 -30.77
C ASP A 77 11.42 23.50 -31.50
N GLY A 78 10.35 22.71 -31.66
CA GLY A 78 10.39 21.40 -32.34
C GLY A 78 11.07 20.29 -31.53
N LYS A 79 11.35 20.50 -30.24
CA LYS A 79 11.85 19.48 -29.31
C LYS A 79 10.84 19.25 -28.19
N THR A 80 10.59 17.98 -27.89
CA THR A 80 9.75 17.59 -26.77
C THR A 80 10.59 17.58 -25.49
N GLU A 81 10.29 18.49 -24.56
CA GLU A 81 10.96 18.57 -23.26
C GLU A 81 9.99 18.22 -22.13
N TRP A 82 10.44 17.41 -21.17
CA TRP A 82 9.66 17.13 -19.96
C TRP A 82 9.83 18.28 -18.97
N ARG A 83 8.72 18.84 -18.50
CA ARG A 83 8.75 19.93 -17.50
C ARG A 83 7.99 19.52 -16.25
N GLU A 84 8.64 19.69 -15.11
CA GLU A 84 8.04 19.48 -13.80
C GLU A 84 7.05 20.63 -13.49
N VAL A 85 5.87 20.28 -13.02
CA VAL A 85 4.86 21.23 -12.54
C VAL A 85 4.71 21.02 -11.04
N PRO A 86 5.46 21.77 -10.22
CA PRO A 86 5.24 21.72 -8.78
C PRO A 86 3.83 22.23 -8.48
N TYR A 87 3.09 21.51 -7.65
CA TYR A 87 1.78 21.92 -7.17
C TYR A 87 1.98 23.05 -6.16
N ARG A 88 1.60 24.29 -6.52
CA ARG A 88 1.57 25.54 -5.70
C ARG A 88 2.79 25.84 -4.82
N SER A 89 3.11 24.98 -3.87
CA SER A 89 4.11 25.08 -2.80
C SER A 89 5.02 23.85 -2.67
N GLY A 90 5.02 22.91 -3.63
CA GLY A 90 5.94 21.76 -3.63
C GLY A 90 5.48 20.60 -4.51
N CYS A 91 6.14 19.44 -4.42
CA CYS A 91 5.65 18.25 -5.11
C CYS A 91 4.45 17.65 -4.35
N PRO A 92 3.42 17.15 -5.05
CA PRO A 92 2.39 16.34 -4.40
C PRO A 92 3.03 15.07 -3.80
N GLY A 93 2.50 14.61 -2.68
CA GLY A 93 2.93 13.36 -2.02
C GLY A 93 2.01 12.21 -2.40
N ARG A 94 2.58 11.04 -2.70
CA ARG A 94 1.84 9.78 -2.79
C ARG A 94 2.20 8.87 -1.62
N THR A 95 1.30 7.98 -1.23
CA THR A 95 1.64 6.94 -0.24
C THR A 95 2.79 6.07 -0.77
N ARG A 96 3.80 5.86 0.08
CA ARG A 96 4.95 5.01 -0.22
C ARG A 96 4.48 3.57 -0.29
N ASP A 97 4.82 2.88 -1.37
CA ASP A 97 4.50 1.48 -1.53
C ASP A 97 5.68 0.56 -1.13
N ILE A 98 5.45 -0.75 -1.25
CA ILE A 98 6.49 -1.74 -0.96
C ILE A 98 7.68 -1.65 -1.94
N PHE A 99 7.45 -1.24 -3.20
CA PHE A 99 8.50 -1.13 -4.20
C PHE A 99 9.43 0.05 -3.92
N ASP A 100 8.91 1.16 -3.44
CA ASP A 100 9.67 2.31 -2.95
C ASP A 100 10.50 1.90 -1.74
N THR A 101 9.88 1.19 -0.78
CA THR A 101 10.58 0.68 0.41
C THR A 101 11.73 -0.25 0.01
N MET A 102 11.51 -1.15 -0.95
CA MET A 102 12.55 -2.04 -1.47
C MET A 102 13.64 -1.30 -2.24
N THR A 103 13.29 -0.21 -2.93
CA THR A 103 14.23 0.65 -3.65
C THR A 103 15.11 1.41 -2.66
N ASP A 104 14.52 2.07 -1.66
CA ASP A 104 15.23 2.78 -0.60
C ASP A 104 16.19 1.84 0.14
N GLN A 105 15.73 0.64 0.50
CA GLN A 105 16.58 -0.37 1.14
C GLN A 105 17.74 -0.84 0.25
N ALA A 106 17.53 -0.92 -1.07
CA ALA A 106 18.60 -1.29 -2.01
C ALA A 106 19.60 -0.14 -2.17
N MET A 107 19.13 1.10 -2.29
CA MET A 107 19.98 2.29 -2.43
C MET A 107 20.81 2.56 -1.17
N ARG A 108 20.23 2.38 0.03
CA ARG A 108 20.96 2.48 1.31
C ARG A 108 22.12 1.49 1.43
N ARG A 109 22.06 0.36 0.71
CA ARG A 109 23.13 -0.64 0.64
C ARG A 109 24.14 -0.39 -0.49
N GLY A 110 24.06 0.77 -1.17
CA GLY A 110 24.88 1.10 -2.34
C GLY A 110 24.51 0.31 -3.60
N GLY A 111 23.32 -0.30 -3.62
CA GLY A 111 22.81 -1.08 -4.75
C GLY A 111 22.07 -0.24 -5.78
N LYS A 112 21.48 -0.91 -6.77
CA LYS A 112 20.54 -0.33 -7.74
C LYS A 112 19.11 -0.71 -7.40
N ALA A 113 18.15 0.06 -7.92
CA ALA A 113 16.72 -0.25 -7.80
C ALA A 113 16.45 -1.71 -8.21
N PRO A 114 15.68 -2.49 -7.42
CA PRO A 114 15.51 -3.91 -7.66
C PRO A 114 14.63 -4.23 -8.87
N PHE A 115 13.77 -3.30 -9.30
CA PHE A 115 12.82 -3.45 -10.39
C PHE A 115 12.89 -2.24 -11.32
N THR A 116 12.45 -2.40 -12.57
CA THR A 116 12.37 -1.30 -13.53
C THR A 116 11.12 -0.45 -13.29
N THR A 117 11.12 0.80 -13.77
CA THR A 117 9.95 1.70 -13.66
C THR A 117 8.70 1.09 -14.31
N ALA A 118 8.86 0.44 -15.47
CA ALA A 118 7.76 -0.25 -16.15
C ALA A 118 7.23 -1.47 -15.36
N GLN A 119 8.09 -2.21 -14.66
CA GLN A 119 7.65 -3.31 -13.78
C GLN A 119 6.85 -2.80 -12.59
N VAL A 120 7.31 -1.71 -11.99
CA VAL A 120 6.62 -1.06 -10.87
C VAL A 120 5.28 -0.46 -11.33
N GLY A 121 5.24 0.14 -12.52
CA GLY A 121 3.99 0.62 -13.15
C GLY A 121 2.97 -0.50 -13.29
N ALA A 122 3.33 -1.61 -13.94
CA ALA A 122 2.44 -2.76 -14.11
C ALA A 122 1.96 -3.36 -12.77
N ALA A 123 2.82 -3.37 -11.74
CA ALA A 123 2.44 -3.83 -10.41
C ALA A 123 1.41 -2.91 -9.73
N ARG A 124 1.57 -1.59 -9.89
CA ARG A 124 0.63 -0.58 -9.37
C ARG A 124 -0.70 -0.62 -10.09
N ASP A 125 -0.68 -0.76 -11.42
CA ASP A 125 -1.89 -0.90 -12.23
C ASP A 125 -2.68 -2.16 -11.84
N TYR A 126 -1.98 -3.28 -11.66
CA TYR A 126 -2.58 -4.52 -11.18
C TYR A 126 -3.21 -4.37 -9.79
N ARG A 127 -2.50 -3.71 -8.86
CA ARG A 127 -3.03 -3.46 -7.50
C ARG A 127 -4.28 -2.60 -7.56
N ALA A 128 -4.23 -1.47 -8.26
CA ALA A 128 -5.34 -0.53 -8.37
C ALA A 128 -6.57 -1.20 -9.01
N LEU A 129 -6.36 -2.01 -10.06
CA LEU A 129 -7.43 -2.76 -10.71
C LEU A 129 -8.02 -3.82 -9.78
N HIS A 130 -7.19 -4.56 -9.05
CA HIS A 130 -7.65 -5.56 -8.10
C HIS A 130 -8.48 -4.92 -6.98
N GLU A 131 -8.00 -3.84 -6.36
CA GLU A 131 -8.72 -3.10 -5.32
C GLU A 131 -10.07 -2.57 -5.84
N ARG A 132 -10.09 -2.04 -7.06
CA ARG A 132 -11.31 -1.54 -7.70
C ARG A 132 -12.35 -2.65 -7.90
N VAL A 133 -11.94 -3.79 -8.47
CA VAL A 133 -12.83 -4.95 -8.69
C VAL A 133 -13.35 -5.50 -7.36
N GLN A 134 -12.51 -5.61 -6.34
CA GLN A 134 -12.94 -6.06 -4.99
C GLN A 134 -13.90 -5.08 -4.32
N SER A 135 -13.81 -3.79 -4.64
CA SER A 135 -14.67 -2.74 -4.06
C SER A 135 -15.99 -2.55 -4.80
N ALA A 136 -16.21 -3.25 -5.92
CA ALA A 136 -17.35 -3.02 -6.82
C ALA A 136 -18.75 -3.27 -6.22
N GLY A 137 -18.85 -3.77 -4.98
CA GLY A 137 -20.12 -3.92 -4.26
C GLY A 137 -20.46 -2.77 -3.30
N ILE A 138 -19.59 -1.76 -3.14
CA ILE A 138 -19.78 -0.71 -2.13
C ILE A 138 -20.54 0.47 -2.76
N ARG A 139 -21.79 0.68 -2.30
CA ARG A 139 -22.76 1.67 -2.84
C ARG A 139 -22.28 3.14 -2.89
N CYS A 140 -21.11 3.47 -2.33
CA CYS A 140 -20.52 4.81 -2.33
C CYS A 140 -19.13 4.88 -3.02
N SER A 141 -18.69 3.81 -3.70
CA SER A 141 -17.44 3.88 -4.45
C SER A 141 -17.68 4.58 -5.79
N ARG A 142 -17.29 5.86 -5.89
CA ARG A 142 -17.12 6.60 -7.17
C ARG A 142 -16.06 5.98 -8.11
N ALA A 143 -15.61 4.76 -7.82
CA ALA A 143 -14.49 4.09 -8.46
C ALA A 143 -14.76 3.74 -9.94
N PHE A 144 -16.03 3.67 -10.34
CA PHE A 144 -16.45 3.42 -11.72
C PHE A 144 -16.98 4.68 -12.44
N ASP A 145 -17.29 5.76 -11.70
CA ASP A 145 -17.85 6.99 -12.27
C ASP A 145 -16.81 7.82 -13.05
N LEU A 146 -15.52 7.71 -12.69
CA LEU A 146 -14.45 8.54 -13.26
C LEU A 146 -14.09 8.19 -14.73
N GLN A 147 -14.53 7.03 -15.23
CA GLN A 147 -14.34 6.65 -16.63
C GLN A 147 -15.50 7.13 -17.53
N ALA A 148 -16.58 7.66 -16.95
CA ALA A 148 -17.68 8.33 -17.65
C ALA A 148 -17.37 9.82 -17.96
N GLY A 149 -16.09 10.15 -18.14
CA GLY A 149 -15.61 11.45 -18.60
C GLY A 149 -15.78 11.60 -20.11
N GLY A 150 -17.02 11.57 -20.58
CA GLY A 150 -17.40 11.68 -21.99
C GLY A 150 -18.81 11.17 -22.17
N HIS A 151 -19.66 11.96 -22.84
CA HIS A 151 -21.06 11.64 -23.14
C HIS A 151 -21.23 10.18 -23.60
N GLY A 152 -21.65 9.31 -22.69
CA GLY A 152 -21.80 7.89 -22.94
C GLY A 152 -22.18 7.18 -21.65
N ASN A 153 -23.42 6.71 -21.61
CA ASN A 153 -24.02 5.94 -20.53
C ASN A 153 -23.35 4.55 -20.45
N ALA A 154 -22.07 4.48 -20.05
CA ALA A 154 -21.42 3.21 -19.75
C ALA A 154 -22.00 2.72 -18.42
N ASP A 155 -22.88 1.72 -18.49
CA ASP A 155 -23.50 1.14 -17.30
C ASP A 155 -22.40 0.59 -16.39
N PHE A 156 -22.55 0.77 -15.08
CA PHE A 156 -21.63 0.23 -14.06
C PHE A 156 -21.23 -1.24 -14.34
N MET A 157 -22.18 -2.04 -14.81
CA MET A 157 -21.97 -3.45 -15.15
C MET A 157 -20.99 -3.63 -16.32
N GLU A 158 -20.98 -2.74 -17.30
CA GLU A 158 -20.05 -2.77 -18.44
C GLU A 158 -18.63 -2.39 -18.01
N ALA A 159 -18.50 -1.35 -17.17
CA ALA A 159 -17.21 -0.95 -16.61
C ALA A 159 -16.63 -2.07 -15.71
N TYR A 160 -17.47 -2.69 -14.86
CA TYR A 160 -17.07 -3.84 -14.05
C TYR A 160 -16.70 -5.06 -14.90
N ALA A 161 -17.47 -5.36 -15.95
CA ALA A 161 -17.15 -6.46 -16.87
C ALA A 161 -15.82 -6.21 -17.60
N THR A 162 -15.52 -4.96 -17.94
CA THR A 162 -14.24 -4.57 -18.57
C THR A 162 -13.07 -4.72 -17.60
N ASP A 163 -13.21 -4.23 -16.37
CA ASP A 163 -12.19 -4.32 -15.35
C ASP A 163 -11.92 -5.78 -14.92
N THR A 164 -12.95 -6.62 -14.84
CA THR A 164 -12.78 -8.05 -14.54
C THR A 164 -12.10 -8.81 -15.67
N ARG A 165 -12.39 -8.51 -16.95
CA ARG A 165 -11.65 -9.06 -18.09
C ARG A 165 -10.18 -8.64 -18.07
N ARG A 166 -9.91 -7.35 -17.83
CA ARG A 166 -8.54 -6.85 -17.74
C ARG A 166 -7.79 -7.50 -16.56
N LEU A 167 -8.47 -7.72 -15.43
CA LEU A 167 -7.90 -8.42 -14.29
C LEU A 167 -7.57 -9.89 -14.65
N ALA A 168 -8.43 -10.57 -15.40
CA ALA A 168 -8.15 -11.92 -15.91
C ALA A 168 -6.92 -11.94 -16.82
N MET A 169 -6.75 -10.95 -17.71
CA MET A 169 -5.54 -10.83 -18.54
C MET A 169 -4.27 -10.73 -17.69
N PHE A 170 -4.28 -9.99 -16.59
CA PHE A 170 -3.15 -9.98 -15.65
C PHE A 170 -2.90 -11.36 -15.03
N HIS A 171 -3.96 -12.10 -14.67
CA HIS A 171 -3.84 -13.43 -14.08
C HIS A 171 -3.20 -14.41 -15.08
N ASP A 172 -3.67 -14.37 -16.33
CA ASP A 172 -3.15 -15.20 -17.43
C ASP A 172 -1.69 -14.86 -17.75
N ALA A 173 -1.34 -13.58 -17.80
CA ALA A 173 0.02 -13.12 -18.04
C ALA A 173 1.00 -13.56 -16.93
N ILE A 174 0.54 -13.56 -15.67
CA ILE A 174 1.35 -14.09 -14.56
C ILE A 174 1.52 -15.60 -14.72
N GLY A 175 0.43 -16.30 -15.05
CA GLY A 175 0.37 -17.75 -15.23
C GLY A 175 0.56 -18.57 -13.95
N ASP A 176 0.48 -19.90 -14.10
CA ASP A 176 0.55 -20.86 -12.98
C ASP A 176 1.98 -21.32 -12.62
N GLY A 177 2.99 -20.54 -13.03
CA GLY A 177 4.38 -20.85 -12.78
C GLY A 177 4.71 -20.95 -11.28
N VAL A 178 5.77 -21.69 -10.94
CA VAL A 178 6.27 -21.79 -9.57
C VAL A 178 7.43 -20.82 -9.37
N ALA A 179 7.30 -19.90 -8.42
CA ALA A 179 8.35 -18.96 -8.07
C ALA A 179 9.39 -19.59 -7.11
N LYS A 180 8.95 -20.50 -6.23
CA LYS A 180 9.85 -21.24 -5.34
C LYS A 180 9.35 -22.64 -5.07
N ASP A 181 10.17 -23.61 -5.46
CA ASP A 181 9.96 -25.04 -5.20
C ASP A 181 11.02 -25.60 -4.23
N THR A 182 10.69 -26.72 -3.59
CA THR A 182 11.65 -27.55 -2.89
C THR A 182 12.52 -28.32 -3.87
N LYS A 183 13.85 -28.23 -3.68
CA LYS A 183 14.85 -28.97 -4.46
C LYS A 183 14.72 -30.50 -4.41
N ARG A 184 13.93 -31.06 -3.49
CA ARG A 184 13.83 -32.52 -3.33
C ARG A 184 12.73 -33.08 -4.24
N LYS A 185 13.03 -33.20 -5.53
CA LYS A 185 12.31 -34.09 -6.44
C LYS A 185 12.85 -35.51 -6.23
N VAL A 186 12.47 -36.18 -5.13
CA VAL A 186 12.63 -37.65 -5.10
C VAL A 186 11.54 -38.19 -6.05
N PRO A 187 11.86 -39.03 -7.04
CA PRO A 187 10.83 -39.77 -7.74
C PRO A 187 10.12 -40.63 -6.70
N ALA A 188 8.88 -40.31 -6.37
CA ALA A 188 8.06 -41.24 -5.60
C ALA A 188 7.70 -42.39 -6.54
N MET A 189 8.56 -43.40 -6.61
CA MET A 189 8.07 -44.75 -6.79
C MET A 189 7.35 -45.09 -5.50
N GLU A 190 6.02 -45.17 -5.59
CA GLU A 190 5.12 -46.12 -4.94
C GLU A 190 3.73 -45.47 -4.84
N GLY A 191 2.71 -46.27 -5.12
CA GLY A 191 1.38 -45.85 -5.54
C GLY A 191 0.74 -44.69 -4.77
N THR A 192 0.04 -43.83 -5.53
CA THR A 192 -1.03 -42.96 -5.03
C THR A 192 -0.68 -41.76 -4.13
N VAL A 193 0.54 -41.20 -4.21
CA VAL A 193 0.81 -39.89 -3.58
C VAL A 193 1.28 -38.86 -4.62
N LYS A 194 0.41 -37.87 -4.90
CA LYS A 194 0.79 -36.65 -5.65
C LYS A 194 1.87 -35.89 -4.86
N VAL A 195 3.12 -36.11 -5.25
CA VAL A 195 4.30 -35.36 -4.79
C VAL A 195 4.06 -33.89 -5.08
N GLY A 196 4.05 -33.06 -4.03
CA GLY A 196 3.93 -31.61 -4.16
C GLY A 196 3.35 -30.94 -2.92
N ARG A 197 2.21 -31.41 -2.39
CA ARG A 197 1.55 -30.79 -1.22
C ARG A 197 1.81 -31.50 0.10
N VAL A 198 1.91 -32.83 0.08
CA VAL A 198 1.94 -33.67 1.29
C VAL A 198 3.29 -33.60 2.01
N GLN A 199 4.40 -33.71 1.26
CA GLN A 199 5.76 -33.62 1.83
C GLN A 199 6.10 -32.20 2.32
N LEU A 200 5.56 -31.18 1.66
CA LEU A 200 5.78 -29.77 1.99
C LEU A 200 5.18 -29.40 3.36
N ARG A 201 3.93 -29.78 3.61
CA ARG A 201 3.25 -29.54 4.90
C ARG A 201 3.92 -30.27 6.07
N GLN A 202 4.44 -31.47 5.85
CA GLN A 202 5.16 -32.22 6.89
C GLN A 202 6.45 -31.52 7.36
N ILE A 203 7.09 -30.72 6.51
CA ILE A 203 8.30 -29.95 6.82
C ILE A 203 7.95 -28.48 7.19
N GLY A 204 6.66 -28.13 7.17
CA GLY A 204 6.18 -26.77 7.46
C GLY A 204 6.53 -25.74 6.38
N ARG A 205 6.73 -26.16 5.12
CA ARG A 205 7.03 -25.25 3.99
C ARG A 205 5.93 -25.30 2.96
N GLU A 206 5.61 -24.17 2.33
CA GLU A 206 4.61 -24.12 1.26
C GLU A 206 5.21 -23.74 -0.09
N LEU A 207 4.57 -24.23 -1.17
CA LEU A 207 4.93 -23.89 -2.54
C LEU A 207 4.53 -22.44 -2.82
N ILE A 208 5.46 -21.65 -3.35
CA ILE A 208 5.16 -20.27 -3.74
C ILE A 208 4.93 -20.24 -5.26
N THR A 209 3.67 -20.09 -5.67
CA THR A 209 3.32 -19.86 -7.09
C THR A 209 3.61 -18.41 -7.49
N ALA A 210 3.79 -18.16 -8.78
CA ALA A 210 4.02 -16.82 -9.32
C ALA A 210 2.85 -15.89 -8.98
N ARG A 211 1.62 -16.38 -9.16
CA ARG A 211 0.39 -15.69 -8.77
C ARG A 211 0.41 -15.29 -7.30
N ARG A 212 0.70 -16.23 -6.41
CA ARG A 212 0.74 -15.98 -4.97
C ARG A 212 1.83 -15.00 -4.58
N LEU A 213 3.01 -15.08 -5.22
CA LEU A 213 4.10 -14.13 -5.02
C LEU A 213 3.69 -12.71 -5.41
N VAL A 214 3.08 -12.54 -6.58
CA VAL A 214 2.60 -11.23 -7.05
C VAL A 214 1.53 -10.69 -6.10
N ASP A 215 0.58 -11.49 -5.67
CA ASP A 215 -0.47 -11.07 -4.74
C ASP A 215 0.08 -10.70 -3.35
N ASP A 216 1.00 -11.50 -2.80
CA ASP A 216 1.64 -11.22 -1.52
C ASP A 216 2.43 -9.90 -1.55
N VAL A 217 3.07 -9.58 -2.68
CA VAL A 217 3.87 -8.34 -2.81
C VAL A 217 2.98 -7.15 -3.17
N CYS A 218 2.17 -7.25 -4.22
CA CYS A 218 1.44 -6.10 -4.77
C CYS A 218 0.20 -5.74 -3.95
N ILE A 219 -0.53 -6.74 -3.43
CA ILE A 219 -1.79 -6.51 -2.72
C ILE A 219 -1.56 -6.45 -1.20
N ARG A 220 -0.75 -7.38 -0.66
CA ARG A 220 -0.48 -7.42 0.79
C ARG A 220 0.72 -6.58 1.22
N GLU A 221 1.36 -5.89 0.28
CA GLU A 221 2.53 -5.02 0.51
C GLU A 221 3.68 -5.70 1.28
N ARG A 222 3.87 -7.02 1.10
CA ARG A 222 4.90 -7.77 1.83
C ARG A 222 6.26 -7.68 1.14
N ALA A 223 7.32 -7.49 1.93
CA ALA A 223 8.69 -7.59 1.44
C ALA A 223 9.05 -9.05 1.09
N LEU A 224 10.00 -9.28 0.18
CA LEU A 224 10.41 -10.65 -0.22
C LEU A 224 10.84 -11.54 0.96
N SER A 225 11.42 -10.96 2.02
CA SER A 225 11.75 -11.68 3.25
C SER A 225 10.53 -12.12 4.04
N GLU A 226 9.47 -11.32 4.03
CA GLU A 226 8.21 -11.61 4.71
C GLU A 226 7.42 -12.65 3.95
N VAL A 227 7.40 -12.57 2.61
CA VAL A 227 6.84 -13.63 1.76
C VAL A 227 7.51 -14.96 2.07
N LEU A 228 8.83 -15.02 2.13
CA LEU A 228 9.53 -16.26 2.49
C LEU A 228 9.09 -16.79 3.85
N ARG A 229 9.06 -15.94 4.88
CA ARG A 229 8.66 -16.35 6.23
C ARG A 229 7.21 -16.82 6.30
N ALA A 230 6.28 -16.12 5.62
CA ALA A 230 4.87 -16.48 5.57
C ALA A 230 4.63 -17.87 4.98
N HIS A 231 5.50 -18.30 4.07
CA HIS A 231 5.45 -19.62 3.42
C HIS A 231 6.40 -20.66 4.08
N GLY A 232 6.92 -20.38 5.28
CA GLY A 232 7.78 -21.31 6.03
C GLY A 232 9.24 -21.39 5.54
N TRP A 233 9.67 -20.49 4.67
CA TRP A 233 11.02 -20.44 4.13
C TRP A 233 11.93 -19.50 4.90
N ARG A 234 13.20 -19.91 5.07
CA ARG A 234 14.23 -19.02 5.62
C ARG A 234 14.60 -17.93 4.60
N ALA A 235 14.65 -16.69 5.06
CA ALA A 235 15.01 -15.51 4.28
C ALA A 235 16.53 -15.40 3.99
N THR A 236 17.12 -16.41 3.35
CA THR A 236 18.53 -16.41 2.93
C THR A 236 18.74 -15.57 1.66
N GLY A 237 19.96 -15.07 1.41
CA GLY A 237 20.28 -14.28 0.22
C GLY A 237 19.91 -15.00 -1.09
N LYS A 238 20.24 -16.30 -1.20
CA LYS A 238 19.88 -17.15 -2.34
C LYS A 238 18.37 -17.24 -2.57
N ASN A 239 17.59 -17.37 -1.50
CA ASN A 239 16.13 -17.43 -1.62
C ASN A 239 15.55 -16.09 -2.04
N ARG A 240 16.06 -14.98 -1.48
CA ARG A 240 15.65 -13.63 -1.89
C ARG A 240 15.97 -13.36 -3.36
N SER A 241 17.16 -13.72 -3.85
CA SER A 241 17.51 -13.54 -5.27
C SER A 241 16.65 -14.39 -6.20
N SER A 242 16.34 -15.63 -5.79
CA SER A 242 15.44 -16.52 -6.54
C SER A 242 14.02 -15.95 -6.66
N LEU A 243 13.44 -15.46 -5.55
CA LEU A 243 12.12 -14.82 -5.56
C LEU A 243 12.13 -13.50 -6.33
N LYS A 244 13.20 -12.70 -6.19
CA LYS A 244 13.36 -11.46 -6.94
C LYS A 244 13.33 -11.74 -8.45
N ALA A 245 14.11 -12.72 -8.92
CA ALA A 245 14.13 -13.09 -10.33
C ALA A 245 12.75 -13.57 -10.83
N ALA A 246 12.07 -14.40 -10.05
CA ALA A 246 10.72 -14.87 -10.37
C ALA A 246 9.71 -13.71 -10.44
N LEU A 247 9.78 -12.76 -9.50
CA LEU A 247 8.92 -11.57 -9.49
C LEU A 247 9.22 -10.65 -10.69
N CYS A 248 10.49 -10.39 -11.00
CA CYS A 248 10.87 -9.63 -12.19
C CYS A 248 10.32 -10.26 -13.48
N ALA A 249 10.40 -11.59 -13.60
CA ALA A 249 9.87 -12.31 -14.75
C ALA A 249 8.33 -12.21 -14.82
N ALA A 250 7.63 -12.32 -13.69
CA ALA A 250 6.17 -12.17 -13.64
C ALA A 250 5.74 -10.74 -13.99
N LEU A 251 6.35 -9.72 -13.37
CA LEU A 251 6.06 -8.32 -13.67
C LEU A 251 6.40 -7.96 -15.11
N GLY A 252 7.46 -8.54 -15.69
CA GLY A 252 7.79 -8.35 -17.10
C GLY A 252 6.70 -8.85 -18.06
N ARG A 253 6.01 -9.95 -17.74
CA ARG A 253 4.88 -10.45 -18.54
C ARG A 253 3.62 -9.60 -18.42
N MET A 254 3.47 -8.88 -17.31
CA MET A 254 2.33 -7.98 -17.08
C MET A 254 2.47 -6.63 -17.80
N GLN A 255 3.62 -6.33 -18.39
CA GLN A 255 3.86 -5.06 -19.07
C GLN A 255 3.08 -4.99 -20.38
N GLY A 256 2.31 -3.93 -20.57
CA GLY A 256 1.58 -3.65 -21.82
C GLY A 256 0.14 -4.17 -21.87
N ILE A 257 -0.43 -4.55 -20.73
CA ILE A 257 -1.87 -4.88 -20.56
C ILE A 257 -2.67 -3.62 -20.22
#